data_AF-A0A377BV64-F1
#
_entry.id   AF-A0A377BV64-F1
#
_cell.length_a   1.000
_cell.length_b   1.000
_cell.length_c   1.000
_cell.angle_alpha   90.00
_cell.angle_beta   90.00
_cell.angle_gamma   90.00
#
_symmetry.space_group_name_H-M   'P 1'
#
loop_
_entity.id
_entity.type
_entity.pdbx_description
1 polymer ?
#
loop_
_entity_poly.entity_id
_entity_poly.type
_entity_poly.pdbx_seq_one_letter_code
_entity_poly.pdbx_strand_id
1 'polypeptide(L)'
;MTYLIIIFVLCSAMHILAIKYMRCRITSPLSLSLFSWYFMAFTGIISYDSFYDFRVETFYCLLIWISLTSFSYAVFEIAQRNKPLKYKIKEKNRICSKYSLLAIPACLITAYEIYKVGSNGPVNFLLNLRLANIEDDYQYPTFIFMPSFYPVIMAMFASICIFKSRWIDKISVCTWVLLFAIGTMGKFAVITPIMMFVTIYELKNGIT
;
A
#
# COMPACT_ATOMS: atom_id res chain seq x y z
N MET A 1 -3.76 -21.03 16.15
CA MET A 1 -2.48 -21.34 15.48
C MET A 1 -2.70 -22.05 14.14
N THR A 2 -3.50 -23.12 14.09
CA THR A 2 -3.76 -23.94 12.89
C THR A 2 -4.21 -23.15 11.67
N TYR A 3 -5.13 -22.19 11.84
CA TYR A 3 -5.62 -21.33 10.74
C TYR A 3 -4.52 -20.51 10.06
N LEU A 4 -3.60 -19.95 10.84
CA LEU A 4 -2.47 -19.17 10.31
C LEU A 4 -1.48 -20.07 9.57
N ILE A 5 -1.25 -21.30 10.05
CA ILE A 5 -0.43 -22.30 9.35
C ILE A 5 -1.06 -22.65 8.01
N ILE A 6 -2.38 -22.86 7.96
CA ILE A 6 -3.10 -23.15 6.70
C ILE A 6 -2.94 -21.99 5.71
N ILE A 7 -3.13 -20.74 6.15
CA ILE A 7 -2.95 -19.56 5.29
C ILE A 7 -1.50 -19.47 4.79
N PHE A 8 -0.51 -19.68 5.68
CA PHE A 8 0.90 -19.63 5.31
C PHE A 8 1.25 -20.67 4.24
N VAL A 9 0.84 -21.93 4.43
CA VAL A 9 1.11 -23.02 3.49
C VAL A 9 0.39 -22.78 2.17
N LEU A 10 -0.87 -22.36 2.21
CA LEU A 10 -1.66 -22.11 0.99
C LEU A 10 -1.10 -20.95 0.18
N CYS A 11 -0.82 -19.81 0.80
CA CYS A 11 -0.28 -18.63 0.12
C CYS A 11 1.14 -18.88 -0.40
N SER A 12 2.00 -19.56 0.35
CA SER A 12 3.36 -19.90 -0.11
C SER A 12 3.32 -20.89 -1.27
N ALA A 13 2.46 -21.92 -1.21
CA ALA A 13 2.28 -22.87 -2.31
C ALA A 13 1.77 -22.16 -3.58
N MET A 14 0.73 -21.33 -3.46
CA MET A 14 0.20 -20.55 -4.58
C MET A 14 1.26 -19.60 -5.15
N HIS A 15 2.11 -19.00 -4.31
CA HIS A 15 3.17 -18.10 -4.76
C HIS A 15 4.26 -18.84 -5.54
N ILE A 16 4.70 -20.01 -5.07
CA ILE A 16 5.65 -20.87 -5.78
C ILE A 16 5.06 -21.32 -7.12
N LEU A 17 3.77 -21.71 -7.15
CA LEU A 17 3.08 -22.08 -8.38
C LEU A 17 3.02 -20.91 -9.37
N ALA A 18 2.71 -19.70 -8.90
CA ALA A 18 2.67 -18.50 -9.72
C ALA A 18 4.04 -18.16 -10.33
N ILE A 19 5.11 -18.23 -9.55
CA ILE A 19 6.47 -17.97 -10.05
C ILE A 19 6.90 -19.07 -11.03
N LYS A 20 6.69 -20.35 -10.70
CA LYS A 20 7.20 -21.47 -11.50
C LYS A 20 6.42 -21.70 -12.80
N TYR A 21 5.09 -21.74 -12.74
CA TYR A 21 4.25 -22.11 -13.88
C TYR A 21 3.74 -20.91 -14.67
N MET A 22 3.34 -19.84 -13.99
CA MET A 22 2.86 -18.62 -14.66
C MET A 22 4.00 -17.68 -15.04
N ARG A 23 5.22 -17.90 -14.53
CA ARG A 23 6.37 -17.00 -14.67
C ARG A 23 6.04 -15.58 -14.21
N CYS A 24 5.20 -15.47 -13.18
CA CYS A 24 4.86 -14.20 -12.58
C CYS A 24 6.10 -13.57 -11.98
N ARG A 25 6.28 -12.27 -12.20
CA ARG A 25 7.38 -11.52 -11.60
C ARG A 25 7.15 -11.27 -10.13
N ILE A 26 8.22 -11.01 -9.39
CA ILE A 26 8.16 -10.73 -7.95
C ILE A 26 7.27 -9.49 -7.67
N THR A 27 7.24 -8.53 -8.58
CA THR A 27 6.43 -7.30 -8.52
C THR A 27 5.04 -7.43 -9.14
N SER A 28 4.66 -8.59 -9.66
CA SER A 28 3.29 -8.80 -10.14
C SER A 28 2.30 -8.61 -9.00
N PRO A 29 1.10 -8.04 -9.24
CA PRO A 29 0.07 -7.89 -8.23
C PRO A 29 -0.25 -9.22 -7.52
N LEU A 30 -0.21 -10.33 -8.26
CA LEU A 30 -0.39 -11.68 -7.72
C LEU A 30 0.71 -12.05 -6.71
N SER A 31 1.98 -11.90 -7.11
CA SER A 31 3.13 -12.18 -6.26
C SER A 31 3.13 -11.32 -4.99
N LEU A 32 2.85 -10.02 -5.13
CA LEU A 32 2.86 -9.08 -4.01
C LEU A 32 1.72 -9.33 -3.03
N SER A 33 0.52 -9.66 -3.53
CA SER A 33 -0.60 -10.03 -2.68
C SER A 33 -0.29 -11.30 -1.90
N LEU A 34 0.12 -12.38 -2.58
CA LEU A 34 0.44 -13.65 -1.94
C LEU A 34 1.59 -13.51 -0.94
N PHE A 35 2.63 -12.75 -1.29
CA PHE A 35 3.74 -12.40 -0.41
C PHE A 35 3.26 -11.73 0.88
N SER A 36 2.41 -10.72 0.75
CA SER A 36 1.88 -9.99 1.90
C SER A 36 1.10 -10.90 2.84
N TRP A 37 0.29 -11.81 2.29
CA TRP A 37 -0.54 -12.72 3.08
C TRP A 37 0.26 -13.81 3.80
N TYR A 38 1.23 -14.45 3.13
CA TYR A 38 2.05 -15.44 3.83
C TYR A 38 3.01 -14.76 4.82
N PHE A 39 3.51 -13.55 4.53
CA PHE A 39 4.35 -12.82 5.48
C PHE A 39 3.56 -12.41 6.73
N MET A 40 2.32 -11.94 6.56
CA MET A 40 1.39 -11.69 7.67
C MET A 40 1.18 -12.98 8.49
N ALA A 41 0.87 -14.10 7.83
CA ALA A 41 0.68 -15.39 8.51
C ALA A 41 1.95 -15.83 9.26
N PHE A 42 3.14 -15.65 8.68
CA PHE A 42 4.42 -15.94 9.32
C PHE A 42 4.63 -15.13 10.59
N THR A 43 4.40 -13.81 10.53
CA THR A 43 4.47 -12.95 11.72
C THR A 43 3.43 -13.33 12.78
N GLY A 44 2.23 -13.72 12.34
CA GLY A 44 1.17 -14.19 13.23
C GLY A 44 1.48 -15.52 13.91
N ILE A 45 2.24 -16.42 13.26
CA ILE A 45 2.70 -17.67 13.86
C ILE A 45 3.75 -17.41 14.94
N ILE A 46 4.73 -16.53 14.67
CA ILE A 46 5.81 -16.21 15.63
C ILE A 46 5.25 -15.52 16.88
N SER A 47 4.26 -14.65 16.71
CA SER A 47 3.72 -13.84 17.81
C SER A 47 2.33 -14.30 18.26
N TYR A 48 1.96 -15.57 18.04
CA TYR A 48 0.61 -16.06 18.28
C TYR A 48 0.12 -15.77 19.70
N ASP A 49 0.98 -16.01 20.70
CA ASP A 49 0.64 -15.85 22.13
C ASP A 49 0.48 -14.37 22.56
N SER A 50 0.84 -13.42 21.68
CA SER A 50 0.73 -11.98 21.94
C SER A 50 -0.58 -11.36 21.42
N PHE A 51 -1.39 -12.12 20.67
CA PHE A 51 -2.60 -11.62 20.02
C PHE A 51 -3.83 -12.44 20.42
N TYR A 52 -5.01 -11.84 20.25
CA TYR A 52 -6.28 -12.53 20.44
C TYR A 52 -6.42 -13.73 19.50
N ASP A 53 -7.10 -14.77 20.00
CA ASP A 53 -7.36 -15.98 19.21
C ASP A 53 -8.05 -15.64 17.88
N PHE A 54 -7.53 -16.26 16.82
CA PHE A 54 -8.00 -16.02 15.47
C PHE A 54 -9.39 -16.63 15.28
N ARG A 55 -10.42 -15.78 15.20
CA ARG A 55 -11.81 -16.20 15.06
C ARG A 55 -12.04 -16.97 13.75
N VAL A 56 -12.88 -18.00 13.84
CA VAL A 56 -13.23 -18.88 12.72
C VAL A 56 -13.91 -18.12 11.58
N GLU A 57 -14.79 -17.18 11.90
CA GLU A 57 -15.49 -16.33 10.93
C GLU A 57 -14.51 -15.48 10.11
N THR A 58 -13.57 -14.83 10.80
CA THR A 58 -12.52 -14.02 10.17
C THR A 58 -11.64 -14.85 9.26
N PHE A 59 -11.35 -16.11 9.63
CA PHE A 59 -10.61 -17.04 8.78
C PHE A 59 -11.32 -17.31 7.46
N TYR A 60 -12.61 -17.64 7.48
CA TYR A 60 -13.35 -17.92 6.24
C TYR A 60 -13.46 -16.69 5.34
N CYS A 61 -13.74 -15.52 5.91
CA CYS A 61 -13.76 -14.26 5.16
C CYS A 61 -12.40 -13.99 4.49
N LEU A 62 -11.30 -14.17 5.22
CA LEU A 62 -9.94 -13.96 4.70
C LEU A 62 -9.61 -14.96 3.59
N LEU A 63 -10.01 -16.23 3.74
CA LEU A 63 -9.74 -17.27 2.75
C LEU A 63 -10.52 -17.03 1.44
N ILE A 64 -11.79 -16.64 1.54
CA ILE A 64 -12.61 -16.23 0.39
C ILE A 64 -11.97 -15.04 -0.32
N TRP A 65 -11.53 -14.04 0.45
CA TRP A 65 -10.87 -12.85 -0.08
C TRP A 65 -9.56 -13.19 -0.82
N ILE A 66 -8.68 -13.96 -0.20
CA ILE A 66 -7.41 -14.40 -0.79
C ILE A 66 -7.66 -15.19 -2.08
N SER A 67 -8.65 -16.09 -2.07
CA SER A 67 -8.98 -16.91 -3.25
C SER A 67 -9.48 -16.05 -4.41
N LEU A 68 -10.47 -15.17 -4.18
CA LEU A 68 -11.04 -14.31 -5.22
C LEU A 68 -10.02 -13.34 -5.80
N THR A 69 -9.22 -12.70 -4.95
CA THR A 69 -8.19 -11.74 -5.38
C THR A 69 -7.06 -12.43 -6.13
N SER A 70 -6.56 -13.56 -5.62
CA SER A 70 -5.50 -14.32 -6.28
C SER A 70 -5.95 -14.88 -7.64
N PHE A 71 -7.19 -15.37 -7.72
CA PHE A 71 -7.76 -15.82 -9.00
C PHE A 71 -7.85 -14.66 -10.01
N SER A 72 -8.36 -13.51 -9.58
CA SER A 72 -8.48 -12.33 -10.44
C SER A 72 -7.10 -11.90 -10.98
N TYR A 73 -6.10 -11.78 -10.10
CA TYR A 73 -4.75 -11.41 -10.52
C TYR A 73 -4.09 -12.46 -11.41
N ALA A 74 -4.32 -13.75 -11.16
CA ALA A 74 -3.83 -14.82 -12.01
C ALA A 74 -4.40 -14.76 -13.43
N VAL A 75 -5.71 -14.49 -13.57
CA VAL A 75 -6.35 -14.28 -14.89
C VAL A 75 -5.75 -13.07 -15.60
N PHE A 76 -5.54 -11.96 -14.89
CA PHE A 76 -4.91 -10.77 -15.47
C PHE A 76 -3.46 -11.02 -15.94
N GLU A 77 -2.66 -11.73 -15.15
CA GLU A 77 -1.29 -12.09 -15.50
C GLU A 77 -1.24 -12.99 -16.76
N ILE A 78 -2.11 -14.01 -16.84
CA ILE A 78 -2.21 -14.86 -18.03
C ILE A 78 -2.62 -14.03 -19.25
N ALA A 79 -3.62 -13.16 -19.12
CA ALA A 79 -4.10 -12.32 -20.21
C ALA A 79 -3.05 -11.34 -20.74
N GLN A 80 -2.07 -10.96 -19.90
CA GLN A 80 -1.02 -9.99 -20.25
C GLN A 80 0.32 -10.63 -20.63
N ARG A 81 0.43 -11.96 -20.66
CA ARG A 81 1.66 -12.75 -20.88
C ARG A 81 2.49 -12.34 -22.12
N ASN A 82 1.85 -11.77 -23.14
CA ASN A 82 2.47 -11.41 -24.42
C ASN A 82 2.68 -9.90 -24.65
N LYS A 83 2.40 -9.01 -23.67
CA LYS A 83 2.62 -7.56 -23.84
C LYS A 83 4.11 -7.22 -23.71
N PRO A 84 4.63 -6.25 -24.50
CA PRO A 84 6.04 -5.89 -24.46
C PRO A 84 6.46 -5.45 -23.05
N LEU A 85 7.54 -6.06 -22.55
CA LEU A 85 8.10 -5.92 -21.19
C LEU A 85 8.44 -4.49 -20.76
N LYS A 86 8.55 -3.55 -21.71
CA LYS A 86 8.92 -2.16 -21.46
C LYS A 86 7.76 -1.27 -21.85
N TYR A 87 7.32 -0.46 -20.90
CA TYR A 87 6.39 0.63 -21.20
C TYR A 87 7.11 1.61 -22.15
N LYS A 88 6.79 1.55 -23.45
CA LYS A 88 7.32 2.49 -24.44
C LYS A 88 6.65 3.84 -24.22
N ILE A 89 7.24 4.66 -23.35
CA ILE A 89 6.83 6.06 -23.18
C ILE A 89 7.13 6.78 -24.50
N LYS A 90 6.09 7.02 -25.33
CA LYS A 90 6.19 7.79 -26.58
C LYS A 90 6.74 9.20 -26.35
N GLU A 91 6.48 9.78 -25.17
CA GLU A 91 6.86 11.15 -24.80
C GLU A 91 7.75 11.18 -23.55
N LYS A 92 8.99 10.70 -23.66
CA LYS A 92 9.95 10.63 -22.54
C LYS A 92 10.30 12.01 -21.92
N ASN A 93 10.00 13.09 -22.64
CA ASN A 93 10.29 14.47 -22.25
C ASN A 93 9.08 15.23 -21.69
N ARG A 94 7.91 14.60 -21.52
CA ARG A 94 6.78 15.27 -20.89
C ARG A 94 7.11 15.60 -19.44
N ILE A 95 7.01 16.88 -19.10
CA ILE A 95 7.22 17.38 -17.73
C ILE A 95 5.88 17.32 -17.01
N CYS A 96 5.88 16.84 -15.77
CA CYS A 96 4.71 16.89 -14.91
C CYS A 96 4.18 18.33 -14.77
N SER A 97 2.86 18.46 -14.62
CA SER A 97 2.26 19.75 -14.23
C SER A 97 2.81 20.21 -12.87
N LYS A 98 2.65 21.49 -12.53
CA LYS A 98 3.12 22.08 -11.27
C LYS A 98 2.32 21.55 -10.07
N TYR A 99 2.54 20.28 -9.72
CA TYR A 99 1.86 19.59 -8.62
C TYR A 99 2.13 20.25 -7.27
N SER A 100 3.24 20.96 -7.11
CA SER A 100 3.57 21.74 -5.92
C SER A 100 2.48 22.72 -5.51
N LEU A 101 1.73 23.28 -6.48
CA LEU A 101 0.68 24.26 -6.21
C LEU A 101 -0.47 23.64 -5.40
N LEU A 102 -0.71 22.33 -5.56
CA LEU A 102 -1.76 21.59 -4.86
C LEU A 102 -1.19 20.77 -3.69
N ALA A 103 0.01 20.19 -3.85
CA ALA A 103 0.66 19.39 -2.83
C ALA A 103 1.08 20.21 -1.61
N ILE A 104 1.57 21.45 -1.78
CA ILE A 104 2.01 22.29 -0.66
C ILE A 104 0.84 22.67 0.28
N PRO A 105 -0.30 23.20 -0.23
CA PRO A 105 -1.48 23.41 0.61
C PRO A 105 -1.96 22.13 1.29
N ALA A 106 -1.95 21.00 0.56
CA ALA A 106 -2.35 19.72 1.12
C ALA A 106 -1.43 19.27 2.26
N CYS A 107 -0.13 19.53 2.20
CA CYS A 107 0.82 19.29 3.29
C CYS A 107 0.50 20.14 4.52
N LEU A 108 0.16 21.42 4.33
CA LEU A 108 -0.19 22.30 5.45
C LEU A 108 -1.48 21.85 6.14
N ILE A 109 -2.51 21.50 5.36
CA ILE A 109 -3.79 21.02 5.89
C ILE A 109 -3.58 19.69 6.64
N THR A 110 -2.83 18.75 6.07
CA THR A 110 -2.57 17.46 6.72
C THR A 110 -1.71 17.62 7.98
N ALA A 111 -0.70 18.48 7.98
CA ALA A 111 0.07 18.79 9.18
C ALA A 111 -0.82 19.39 10.30
N TYR A 112 -1.76 20.27 9.93
CA TYR A 112 -2.73 20.82 10.87
C TYR A 112 -3.70 19.75 11.40
N GLU A 113 -4.23 18.87 10.54
CA GLU A 113 -5.07 17.75 10.98
C GLU A 113 -4.31 16.81 11.93
N ILE A 114 -3.06 16.45 11.62
CA ILE A 114 -2.21 15.63 12.48
C ILE A 114 -2.02 16.30 13.85
N TYR A 115 -1.72 17.60 13.87
CA TYR A 115 -1.59 18.34 15.12
C TYR A 115 -2.91 18.36 15.92
N LYS A 116 -4.04 18.62 15.25
CA LYS A 116 -5.36 18.71 15.87
C LYS A 116 -5.81 17.37 16.46
N VAL A 117 -5.66 16.28 15.70
CA VAL A 117 -6.04 14.92 16.13
C VAL A 117 -5.11 14.41 17.22
N GLY A 118 -3.80 14.62 17.06
CA GLY A 118 -2.80 14.17 18.02
C GLY A 118 -2.89 14.90 19.38
N SER A 119 -3.14 16.21 19.37
CA SER A 119 -3.11 17.03 20.61
C SER A 119 -4.43 17.06 21.37
N ASN A 120 -5.57 16.81 20.69
CA ASN A 120 -6.90 16.87 21.32
C ASN A 120 -7.47 15.48 21.64
N GLY A 121 -6.65 14.42 21.55
CA GLY A 121 -7.06 13.07 21.94
C GLY A 121 -6.81 12.78 23.43
N PRO A 122 -7.37 11.67 23.94
CA PRO A 122 -7.35 11.35 25.37
C PRO A 122 -6.01 10.79 25.86
N VAL A 123 -5.13 10.34 24.96
CA VAL A 123 -3.88 9.66 25.30
C VAL A 123 -2.68 10.36 24.66
N ASN A 124 -1.57 9.64 24.46
CA ASN A 124 -0.36 10.14 23.82
C ASN A 124 -0.60 10.48 22.34
N PHE A 125 0.08 11.53 21.87
CA PHE A 125 -0.05 12.09 20.53
C PHE A 125 -0.10 11.02 19.42
N LEU A 126 0.89 10.13 19.37
CA LEU A 126 1.00 9.09 18.34
C LEU A 126 -0.08 8.01 18.45
N LEU A 127 -0.53 7.70 19.67
CA LEU A 127 -1.58 6.71 19.90
C LEU A 127 -2.95 7.28 19.49
N ASN A 128 -3.20 8.57 19.76
CA ASN A 128 -4.41 9.26 19.33
C ASN A 128 -4.57 9.25 17.81
N LEU A 129 -3.48 9.47 17.06
CA LEU A 129 -3.47 9.38 15.59
C LEU A 129 -3.87 7.98 15.10
N ARG A 130 -3.43 6.93 15.79
CA ARG A 130 -3.77 5.55 15.44
C ARG A 130 -5.21 5.21 15.79
N LEU A 131 -5.67 5.58 16.98
CA LEU A 131 -7.05 5.32 17.44
C LEU A 131 -8.07 6.00 16.52
N ALA A 132 -7.80 7.25 16.13
CA ALA A 132 -8.62 8.00 15.19
C ALA A 132 -8.79 7.36 13.79
N ASN A 133 -7.97 6.35 13.44
CA ASN A 133 -8.05 5.62 12.17
C ASN A 133 -8.59 4.18 12.31
N ILE A 134 -8.67 3.64 13.53
CA ILE A 134 -9.03 2.22 13.77
C ILE A 134 -10.38 2.11 14.47
N GLU A 135 -10.72 3.06 15.34
CA GLU A 135 -11.88 2.97 16.22
C GLU A 135 -13.06 3.73 15.60
N ASP A 136 -14.11 2.98 15.25
CA ASP A 136 -15.30 3.54 14.58
C ASP A 136 -16.09 4.49 15.50
N ASP A 137 -16.04 4.27 16.82
CA ASP A 137 -16.72 5.06 17.86
C ASP A 137 -15.80 6.11 18.54
N TYR A 138 -14.77 6.57 17.83
CA TYR A 138 -13.84 7.57 18.38
C TYR A 138 -14.52 8.94 18.56
N GLN A 139 -14.77 9.33 19.81
CA GLN A 139 -15.48 10.57 20.18
C GLN A 139 -14.66 11.87 20.00
N TYR A 140 -13.40 11.74 19.60
CA TYR A 140 -12.44 12.83 19.48
C TYR A 140 -12.23 13.20 17.99
N PRO A 141 -11.58 14.33 17.65
CA PRO A 141 -11.40 14.72 16.26
C PRO A 141 -10.73 13.61 15.42
N THR A 142 -11.32 13.31 14.27
CA THR A 142 -10.86 12.33 13.29
C THR A 142 -10.32 13.00 12.02
N PHE A 143 -9.64 12.23 11.16
CA PHE A 143 -9.12 12.72 9.88
C PHE A 143 -10.22 12.77 8.82
N ILE A 144 -10.44 13.93 8.20
CA ILE A 144 -11.48 14.11 7.18
C ILE A 144 -10.82 14.34 5.81
N PHE A 145 -9.83 15.23 5.76
CA PHE A 145 -9.15 15.59 4.53
C PHE A 145 -8.17 14.49 4.10
N MET A 146 -7.41 13.94 5.05
CA MET A 146 -6.34 12.99 4.77
C MET A 146 -6.79 11.72 3.99
N PRO A 147 -7.85 10.99 4.38
CA PRO A 147 -8.31 9.80 3.66
C PRO A 147 -8.90 10.14 2.29
N SER A 148 -9.65 11.24 2.23
CA SER A 148 -10.32 11.71 1.00
C SER A 148 -9.33 12.15 -0.08
N PHE A 149 -8.22 12.75 0.34
CA PHE A 149 -7.22 13.31 -0.57
C PHE A 149 -6.10 12.32 -0.96
N TYR A 150 -6.00 11.19 -0.25
CA TYR A 150 -5.00 10.15 -0.49
C TYR A 150 -4.97 9.64 -1.95
N PRO A 151 -6.10 9.29 -2.61
CA PRO A 151 -6.06 8.79 -3.99
C PRO A 151 -5.45 9.79 -4.97
N VAL A 152 -5.70 11.10 -4.76
CA VAL A 152 -5.20 12.18 -5.60
C VAL A 152 -3.69 12.29 -5.49
N ILE A 153 -3.16 12.31 -4.27
CA ILE A 153 -1.71 12.41 -4.04
C ILE A 153 -0.98 11.16 -4.53
N MET A 154 -1.56 9.96 -4.34
CA MET A 154 -0.96 8.73 -4.86
C MET A 154 -0.88 8.71 -6.39
N ALA A 155 -1.89 9.24 -7.09
CA ALA A 155 -1.83 9.40 -8.54
C ALA A 155 -0.73 10.40 -8.98
N MET A 156 -0.54 11.49 -8.22
CA MET A 156 0.56 12.44 -8.45
C MET A 156 1.93 11.80 -8.20
N PHE A 157 2.05 11.01 -7.13
CA PHE A 157 3.28 10.28 -6.80
C PHE A 157 3.65 9.28 -7.91
N ALA A 158 2.69 8.51 -8.42
CA ALA A 158 2.89 7.64 -9.58
C ALA A 158 3.37 8.42 -10.80
N SER A 159 2.72 9.56 -11.08
CA SER A 159 3.06 10.42 -12.23
C SER A 159 4.49 10.97 -12.14
N ILE A 160 4.92 11.39 -10.95
CA ILE A 160 6.29 11.87 -10.68
C ILE A 160 7.33 10.76 -10.85
N CYS A 161 6.98 9.50 -10.55
CA CYS A 161 7.87 8.36 -10.75
C CYS A 161 8.05 8.00 -12.23
N ILE A 162 7.00 8.19 -13.05
CA ILE A 162 7.00 7.88 -14.48
C ILE A 162 7.73 8.98 -15.28
N PHE A 163 7.34 10.24 -15.09
CA PHE A 163 7.75 11.38 -15.92
C PHE A 163 8.87 12.22 -15.30
N LYS A 164 9.45 13.15 -16.08
CA LYS A 164 10.37 14.14 -15.52
C LYS A 164 9.55 15.16 -14.72
N SER A 165 9.97 15.43 -13.49
CA SER A 165 9.29 16.39 -12.60
C SER A 165 10.32 17.28 -11.89
N ARG A 166 9.89 18.47 -11.48
CA ARG A 166 10.75 19.44 -10.78
C ARG A 166 11.05 18.91 -9.38
N TRP A 167 12.17 19.33 -8.83
CA TRP A 167 12.57 18.94 -7.47
C TRP A 167 11.53 19.35 -6.42
N ILE A 168 10.92 20.53 -6.56
CA ILE A 168 9.89 21.03 -5.64
C ILE A 168 8.64 20.15 -5.68
N ASP A 169 8.21 19.70 -6.87
CA ASP A 169 7.07 18.80 -7.03
C ASP A 169 7.35 17.42 -6.40
N LYS A 170 8.57 16.90 -6.58
CA LYS A 170 9.01 15.65 -5.93
C LYS A 170 8.99 15.76 -4.42
N ILE A 171 9.61 16.81 -3.88
CA ILE A 171 9.72 17.02 -2.44
C ILE A 171 8.34 17.19 -1.83
N SER A 172 7.50 18.08 -2.38
CA SER A 172 6.16 18.33 -1.83
C SER A 172 5.29 17.09 -1.77
N VAL A 173 5.25 16.28 -2.84
CA VAL A 173 4.48 15.04 -2.86
C VAL A 173 5.08 13.97 -1.93
N CYS A 174 6.41 13.83 -1.88
CA CYS A 174 7.04 12.90 -0.94
C CYS A 174 6.80 13.31 0.53
N THR A 175 6.87 14.61 0.82
CA THR A 175 6.56 15.14 2.15
C THR A 175 5.13 14.82 2.54
N TRP A 176 4.17 14.95 1.62
CA TRP A 176 2.78 14.58 1.91
C TRP A 176 2.64 13.09 2.23
N VAL A 177 3.28 12.22 1.44
CA VAL A 177 3.27 10.75 1.67
C VAL A 177 3.90 10.41 3.03
N LEU A 178 4.95 11.12 3.44
CA LEU A 178 5.53 10.96 4.78
C LEU A 178 4.59 11.44 5.89
N LEU A 179 3.94 12.59 5.71
CA LEU A 179 2.93 13.09 6.65
C LEU A 179 1.77 12.10 6.78
N PHE A 180 1.32 11.51 5.66
CA PHE A 180 0.29 10.48 5.66
C PHE A 180 0.73 9.23 6.44
N ALA A 181 1.97 8.78 6.27
CA ALA A 181 2.51 7.66 7.03
C ALA A 181 2.57 7.94 8.54
N ILE A 182 2.94 9.16 8.92
CA ILE A 182 2.94 9.61 10.32
C ILE A 182 1.51 9.68 10.87
N GLY A 183 0.59 10.30 10.12
CA GLY A 183 -0.80 10.50 10.53
C GLY A 183 -1.60 9.21 10.65
N THR A 184 -1.33 8.22 9.80
CA THR A 184 -2.00 6.91 9.88
C THR A 184 -1.36 5.94 10.85
N MET A 185 -0.08 6.13 11.20
CA MET A 185 0.73 5.14 11.93
C MET A 185 0.66 3.71 11.34
N GLY A 186 0.22 3.60 10.08
CA GLY A 186 -0.08 2.34 9.44
C GLY A 186 1.17 1.80 8.75
N LYS A 187 1.58 0.57 9.09
CA LYS A 187 2.66 -0.12 8.37
C LYS A 187 2.39 -0.17 6.84
N PHE A 188 1.11 -0.32 6.47
CA PHE A 188 0.66 -0.31 5.07
C PHE A 188 0.80 1.05 4.37
N ALA A 189 0.73 2.17 5.10
CA ALA A 189 0.89 3.51 4.54
C ALA A 189 2.32 3.78 4.05
N VAL A 190 3.32 3.10 4.63
CA VAL A 190 4.72 3.16 4.20
C VAL A 190 5.00 2.17 3.06
N ILE A 191 4.46 0.96 3.15
CA ILE A 191 4.69 -0.10 2.15
C ILE A 191 4.15 0.31 0.77
N THR A 192 2.95 0.90 0.72
CA THR A 192 2.26 1.22 -0.54
C THR A 192 3.07 2.14 -1.49
N PRO A 193 3.62 3.29 -1.06
CA PRO A 193 4.43 4.14 -1.93
C PRO A 193 5.76 3.48 -2.34
N ILE A 194 6.38 2.67 -1.48
CA ILE A 194 7.59 1.91 -1.82
C ILE A 194 7.28 0.91 -2.94
N MET A 195 6.19 0.14 -2.78
CA MET A 195 5.74 -0.81 -3.79
C MET A 195 5.44 -0.15 -5.13
N MET A 196 4.79 1.02 -5.09
CA MET A 196 4.51 1.80 -6.29
C MET A 196 5.80 2.27 -6.98
N PHE A 197 6.78 2.75 -6.22
CA PHE A 197 8.08 3.15 -6.75
C PHE A 197 8.82 1.98 -7.41
N VAL A 198 8.91 0.83 -6.73
CA VAL A 198 9.59 -0.38 -7.24
C VAL A 198 8.93 -0.87 -8.52
N THR A 199 7.60 -0.92 -8.55
CA THR A 199 6.84 -1.37 -9.73
C THR A 199 7.07 -0.44 -10.93
N ILE A 200 7.03 0.88 -10.72
CA ILE A 200 7.28 1.86 -11.79
C ILE A 200 8.74 1.81 -12.26
N TYR A 201 9.68 1.65 -11.33
CA TYR A 201 11.09 1.50 -11.65
C TYR A 201 11.34 0.27 -12.52
N GLU A 202 10.73 -0.87 -12.16
CA GLU A 202 10.81 -2.09 -12.96
C GLU A 202 10.20 -1.91 -14.35
N LEU A 203 9.02 -1.28 -14.46
CA LEU A 203 8.37 -1.02 -15.75
C LEU A 203 9.22 -0.11 -16.67
N LYS A 204 10.01 0.80 -16.08
CA LYS A 204 10.83 1.77 -16.80
C LYS A 204 12.20 1.22 -17.21
N ASN A 205 12.87 0.54 -16.29
CA ASN A 205 14.25 0.11 -16.47
C ASN A 205 14.36 -1.37 -16.85
N GLY A 206 13.33 -2.17 -16.57
CA GLY A 206 13.35 -3.63 -16.69
C GLY A 206 14.30 -4.21 -15.66
N ILE A 207 13.78 -4.65 -14.52
CA ILE A 207 14.54 -5.57 -13.68
C ILE A 207 14.40 -6.93 -14.35
N THR A 208 15.54 -7.50 -14.72
CA THR A 208 15.64 -8.82 -15.36
C THR A 208 15.71 -9.86 -14.26
#